data_AF-A0A9E5NMN3-F1
#
_entry.id   AF-A0A9E5NMN3-F1
#
_cell.length_a   1.000
_cell.length_b   1.000
_cell.length_c   1.000
_cell.angle_alpha   90.00
_cell.angle_beta   90.00
_cell.angle_gamma   90.00
#
_symmetry.space_group_name_H-M   'P 1'
#
loop_
_entity.id
_entity.type
_entity.pdbx_description
1 polymer ?
#
loop_
_entity_poly.entity_id
_entity_poly.type
_entity_poly.pdbx_seq_one_letter_code
_entity_poly.pdbx_strand_id
1 'polypeptide(L)'
;MGRRRGSKQDLRQQLERLAGRVGTTGYQPSTRQTSGPVEELVGGVVVDTQYGPCVVVDEIYPQGYRHGQIDIANALTHRPETVAGIGRDDSLRALELSRSAFLDVETTGLAGGTGTYAFLVGIGWFEERDFHVRQLFMRDFTEERALVSL
;
A
#
# COMPACT_ATOMS: atom_id res chain seq x y z
N MET A 1 -35.42 -21.35 -6.93
CA MET A 1 -34.48 -22.49 -6.95
C MET A 1 -33.12 -22.00 -6.43
N GLY A 2 -32.63 -22.58 -5.34
CA GLY A 2 -31.65 -21.99 -4.42
C GLY A 2 -30.19 -21.92 -4.88
N ARG A 3 -29.51 -20.86 -4.42
CA ARG A 3 -28.05 -20.61 -4.54
C ARG A 3 -27.24 -21.69 -3.80
N ARG A 4 -26.28 -22.31 -4.48
CA ARG A 4 -25.26 -23.20 -3.86
C ARG A 4 -24.23 -22.35 -3.10
N ARG A 5 -24.19 -22.48 -1.77
CA ARG A 5 -23.05 -22.06 -0.93
C ARG A 5 -21.93 -23.08 -1.10
N GLY A 6 -20.83 -22.73 -1.78
CA GLY A 6 -19.57 -23.46 -1.64
C GLY A 6 -19.04 -23.29 -0.22
N SER A 7 -18.66 -24.37 0.45
CA SER A 7 -18.27 -24.33 1.85
C SER A 7 -16.82 -23.85 2.01
N LYS A 8 -16.47 -23.22 3.14
CA LYS A 8 -15.06 -22.88 3.48
C LYS A 8 -14.12 -24.10 3.40
N GLN A 9 -14.65 -25.32 3.48
CA GLN A 9 -13.88 -26.55 3.37
C GLN A 9 -13.45 -26.85 1.93
N ASP A 10 -14.27 -26.49 0.93
CA ASP A 10 -13.92 -26.65 -0.49
C ASP A 10 -12.72 -25.77 -0.86
N LEU A 11 -12.69 -24.54 -0.33
CA LEU A 11 -11.60 -23.60 -0.60
C LEU A 11 -10.27 -24.09 0.02
N ARG A 12 -10.32 -24.63 1.24
CA ARG A 12 -9.14 -25.22 1.89
C ARG A 12 -8.61 -26.42 1.13
N GLN A 13 -9.49 -27.32 0.68
CA GLN A 13 -9.08 -28.46 -0.15
C GLN A 13 -8.51 -28.03 -1.50
N GLN A 14 -9.02 -26.96 -2.12
CA GLN A 14 -8.45 -26.42 -3.34
C GLN A 14 -7.04 -25.84 -3.12
N LEU A 15 -6.83 -25.12 -2.02
CA LEU A 15 -5.51 -24.56 -1.66
C LEU A 15 -4.48 -25.65 -1.36
N GLU A 16 -4.85 -26.71 -0.65
CA GLU A 16 -3.97 -27.85 -0.36
C GLU A 16 -3.53 -28.59 -1.63
N ARG A 17 -4.44 -28.74 -2.61
CA ARG A 17 -4.12 -29.36 -3.90
C ARG A 17 -3.17 -28.51 -4.76
N LEU A 18 -3.24 -27.19 -4.63
CA LEU A 18 -2.31 -26.26 -5.29
C LEU A 18 -0.92 -26.32 -4.63
N ALA A 19 -0.87 -26.38 -3.31
CA ALA A 19 0.38 -26.50 -2.54
C ALA A 19 1.13 -27.82 -2.83
N GLY A 20 0.44 -28.92 -3.13
CA GLY A 20 1.07 -30.20 -3.44
C GLY A 20 1.70 -30.32 -4.85
N ARG A 21 1.39 -29.40 -5.77
CA ARG A 21 1.90 -29.43 -7.17
C ARG A 21 3.01 -28.42 -7.44
N VAL A 22 3.12 -27.39 -6.60
CA VAL A 22 4.25 -26.48 -6.58
C VAL A 22 5.22 -27.05 -5.55
N GLY A 23 6.29 -27.71 -5.99
CA GLY A 23 7.31 -28.22 -5.08
C GLY A 23 7.68 -27.15 -4.06
N THR A 24 7.44 -27.45 -2.79
CA THR A 24 7.77 -26.61 -1.65
C THR A 24 9.29 -26.51 -1.57
N THR A 25 9.89 -25.60 -2.33
CA THR A 25 11.18 -25.02 -1.95
C THR A 25 10.96 -24.43 -0.55
N GLY A 26 11.71 -24.95 0.42
CA GLY A 26 11.54 -24.68 1.84
C GLY A 26 11.73 -23.20 2.16
N TYR A 27 10.67 -22.42 1.98
CA TYR A 27 10.52 -21.12 2.60
C TYR A 27 10.36 -21.36 4.11
N GLN A 28 11.49 -21.41 4.80
CA GLN A 28 11.50 -21.20 6.24
C GLN A 28 11.35 -19.69 6.44
N PRO A 29 10.22 -19.19 6.99
CA PRO A 29 10.14 -17.79 7.36
C PRO A 29 11.29 -17.52 8.34
N SER A 30 12.13 -16.53 8.01
CA SER A 30 13.22 -16.13 8.90
C SER A 30 12.63 -15.74 10.25
N THR A 31 13.02 -16.46 11.31
CA THR A 31 12.56 -16.22 12.70
C THR A 31 13.14 -14.97 13.32
N ARG A 32 13.85 -14.12 12.55
CA ARG A 32 14.33 -12.83 13.03
C ARG A 32 13.18 -11.83 12.99
N GLN A 33 12.29 -11.92 13.96
CA GLN A 33 11.34 -10.85 14.25
C GLN A 33 12.14 -9.69 14.85
N THR A 34 12.48 -8.71 14.01
CA THR A 34 12.87 -7.39 14.50
C THR A 34 11.66 -6.78 15.19
N SER A 35 11.80 -6.49 16.49
CA SER A 35 10.77 -5.89 17.33
C SER A 35 11.32 -4.58 17.87
N GLY A 36 10.51 -3.53 17.85
CA GLY A 36 10.87 -2.18 18.26
C GLY A 36 9.79 -1.17 17.89
N PRO A 37 9.95 0.11 18.28
CA PRO A 37 9.09 1.21 17.84
C PRO A 37 9.06 1.28 16.30
N VAL A 38 7.89 1.57 15.72
CA VAL A 38 7.73 1.54 14.26
C VAL A 38 8.64 2.55 13.58
N GLU A 39 8.81 3.75 14.17
CA GLU A 39 9.72 4.79 13.68
C GLU A 39 11.15 4.30 13.52
N GLU A 40 11.65 3.43 14.40
CA GLU A 40 12.99 2.86 14.29
C GLU A 40 13.04 1.76 13.22
N LEU A 41 11.99 0.95 13.11
CA LEU A 41 11.91 -0.15 12.15
C LEU A 41 11.80 0.35 10.70
N VAL A 42 11.10 1.46 10.47
CA VAL A 42 10.90 2.04 9.14
C VAL A 42 11.82 3.22 8.84
N GLY A 43 12.66 3.64 9.80
CA GLY A 43 13.53 4.81 9.66
C GLY A 43 12.75 6.13 9.56
N GLY A 44 11.57 6.20 10.18
CA GLY A 44 10.68 7.35 10.14
C GLY A 44 10.92 8.36 11.27
N VAL A 45 10.30 9.53 11.12
CA VAL A 45 10.32 10.61 12.12
C VAL A 45 8.93 10.77 12.73
N VAL A 46 8.86 10.95 14.06
CA VAL A 46 7.61 11.26 14.74
C VAL A 46 7.27 12.74 14.55
N VAL A 47 6.07 13.01 14.02
CA VAL A 47 5.54 14.36 13.78
C VAL A 47 4.29 14.55 14.64
N ASP A 48 4.30 15.59 15.47
CA ASP A 48 3.15 15.99 16.27
C ASP A 48 2.10 16.72 15.41
N THR A 49 0.86 16.26 15.48
CA THR A 49 -0.30 16.93 14.88
C THR A 49 -1.26 17.41 15.96
N GLN A 50 -2.26 18.20 15.59
CA GLN A 50 -3.33 18.63 16.51
C GLN A 50 -4.15 17.46 17.09
N TYR A 51 -4.07 16.27 16.49
CA TYR A 51 -4.79 15.07 16.92
C TYR A 51 -3.87 14.01 17.54
N GLY A 52 -2.61 14.36 17.77
CA GLY A 52 -1.60 13.46 18.33
C GLY A 52 -0.43 13.23 17.37
N PRO A 53 0.58 12.49 17.83
CA PRO A 53 1.75 12.13 17.02
C PRO A 53 1.42 11.08 15.95
N CYS A 54 2.19 11.09 14.86
CA CYS A 54 2.23 10.02 13.87
C CYS A 54 3.65 9.85 13.32
N VAL A 55 3.96 8.73 12.69
CA VAL A 55 5.28 8.50 12.09
C VAL A 55 5.22 8.79 10.61
N VAL A 56 6.17 9.59 10.13
CA VAL A 56 6.30 10.00 8.73
C VAL A 56 7.61 9.43 8.18
N VAL A 57 7.52 8.78 7.02
CA VAL A 57 8.66 8.36 6.21
C VAL A 57 8.56 9.04 4.87
N ASP A 58 9.58 9.79 4.48
CA ASP A 58 9.69 10.42 3.17
C ASP A 58 10.84 9.78 2.39
N GLU A 59 10.54 9.30 1.18
CA GLU A 59 11.49 8.67 0.26
C GLU A 59 11.41 9.37 -1.09
N ILE A 60 12.57 9.59 -1.72
CA ILE A 60 12.66 10.19 -3.06
C ILE A 60 13.31 9.18 -4.00
N TYR A 61 12.59 8.83 -5.05
CA TYR A 61 13.08 8.02 -6.15
C TYR A 61 13.43 8.95 -7.32
N PRO A 62 14.72 9.29 -7.49
CA PRO A 62 15.13 10.25 -8.50
C PRO A 62 14.89 9.73 -9.92
N GLN A 63 14.85 10.63 -10.91
CA GLN A 63 14.82 10.25 -12.32
C GLN A 63 15.92 9.22 -12.64
N GLY A 64 15.54 8.11 -13.28
CA GLY A 64 16.46 7.01 -13.58
C GLY A 64 16.47 5.91 -12.51
N TYR A 65 15.82 6.12 -11.36
CA TYR A 65 15.59 5.04 -10.40
C TYR A 65 14.75 3.94 -11.05
N ARG A 66 15.27 2.71 -10.99
CA ARG A 66 14.61 1.54 -11.58
C ARG A 66 13.96 0.70 -10.51
N HIS A 67 12.64 0.58 -10.57
CA HIS A 67 11.92 -0.46 -9.86
C HIS A 67 11.87 -1.72 -10.73
N GLY A 68 12.76 -2.67 -10.44
CA GLY A 68 13.00 -3.81 -11.32
C GLY A 68 13.57 -3.36 -12.66
N GLN A 69 12.79 -3.51 -13.74
CA GLN A 69 13.20 -3.11 -15.10
C GLN A 69 12.59 -1.78 -15.57
N ILE A 70 11.80 -1.13 -14.72
CA ILE A 70 11.01 0.05 -15.08
C ILE A 70 11.62 1.27 -14.38
N ASP A 71 11.99 2.29 -15.15
CA ASP A 71 12.26 3.63 -14.61
C ASP A 71 10.92 4.25 -14.18
N ILE A 72 10.80 4.62 -12.90
CA ILE A 72 9.54 5.15 -12.35
C ILE A 72 9.11 6.41 -13.10
N ALA A 73 10.08 7.26 -13.51
CA ALA A 73 9.80 8.49 -14.24
C ALA A 73 9.14 8.25 -15.61
N ASN A 74 9.22 7.04 -16.17
CA ASN A 74 8.53 6.70 -17.42
C ASN A 74 7.01 6.76 -17.27
N ALA A 75 6.45 6.71 -16.05
CA ALA A 75 5.03 6.92 -15.82
C ALA A 75 4.53 8.22 -16.47
N LEU A 76 5.33 9.29 -16.41
CA LEU A 76 5.01 10.61 -16.98
C LEU A 76 4.97 10.63 -18.51
N THR A 77 5.45 9.58 -19.18
CA THR A 77 5.42 9.46 -20.65
C THR A 77 4.15 8.80 -21.17
N HIS A 78 3.36 8.18 -20.27
CA HIS A 78 2.11 7.55 -20.66
C HIS A 78 1.04 8.58 -20.95
N ARG A 79 0.26 8.31 -22.00
CA ARG A 79 -0.85 9.18 -22.37
C ARG A 79 -2.04 8.93 -21.44
N PRO A 80 -2.86 9.95 -21.12
CA PRO A 80 -4.04 9.80 -20.28
C PRO A 80 -5.03 8.74 -20.78
N GLU A 81 -5.10 8.48 -22.09
CA GLU A 81 -5.98 7.44 -22.63
C GLU A 81 -5.56 6.02 -22.21
N THR A 82 -4.26 5.79 -21.99
CA THR A 82 -3.76 4.53 -21.44
C THR A 82 -4.24 4.34 -20.00
N VAL A 83 -4.17 5.40 -19.19
CA VAL A 83 -4.62 5.38 -17.78
C VAL A 83 -6.13 5.15 -17.71
N ALA A 84 -6.91 5.88 -18.51
CA ALA A 84 -8.36 5.69 -18.62
C ALA A 84 -8.74 4.27 -19.06
N GLY A 85 -8.00 3.69 -20.01
CA GLY A 85 -8.21 2.31 -20.46
C GLY A 85 -7.97 1.27 -19.35
N ILE A 86 -6.91 1.45 -18.55
CA ILE A 86 -6.59 0.56 -17.41
C ILE A 86 -7.62 0.72 -16.30
N GLY A 87 -7.94 1.96 -15.92
CA GLY A 87 -8.91 2.28 -14.87
C GLY A 87 -10.36 1.99 -15.26
N ARG A 88 -10.64 1.78 -16.56
CA ARG A 88 -11.98 1.66 -17.13
C ARG A 88 -12.87 2.84 -16.76
N ASP A 89 -12.27 4.02 -16.77
CA ASP A 89 -12.90 5.28 -16.39
C ASP A 89 -12.46 6.38 -17.36
N ASP A 90 -13.40 6.85 -18.18
CA ASP A 90 -13.14 7.90 -19.16
C ASP A 90 -12.84 9.26 -18.53
N SER A 91 -13.20 9.48 -17.26
CA SER A 91 -12.84 10.72 -16.55
C SER A 91 -11.32 10.89 -16.38
N LEU A 92 -10.58 9.77 -16.35
CA LEU A 92 -9.12 9.77 -16.25
C LEU A 92 -8.42 10.23 -17.54
N ARG A 93 -9.15 10.47 -18.65
CA ARG A 93 -8.57 11.05 -19.86
C ARG A 93 -8.10 12.48 -19.67
N ALA A 94 -8.57 13.17 -18.64
CA ALA A 94 -8.13 14.50 -18.25
C ALA A 94 -7.00 14.48 -17.19
N LEU A 95 -6.54 13.28 -16.78
CA LEU A 95 -5.55 13.13 -15.72
C LEU A 95 -4.15 13.51 -16.20
N GLU A 96 -3.52 14.47 -15.53
CA GLU A 96 -2.11 14.80 -15.71
C GLU A 96 -1.31 14.15 -14.57
N LEU A 97 -0.57 13.07 -14.85
CA LEU A 97 0.17 12.32 -13.82
C LEU A 97 1.22 13.16 -13.08
N SER A 98 1.82 14.17 -13.74
CA SER A 98 2.75 15.13 -13.11
C SER A 98 2.09 16.05 -12.09
N ARG A 99 0.76 16.10 -12.05
CA ARG A 99 -0.05 16.92 -11.13
C ARG A 99 -1.04 16.09 -10.33
N SER A 100 -0.79 14.79 -10.26
CA SER A 100 -1.64 13.83 -9.57
C SER A 100 -0.90 13.25 -8.36
N ALA A 101 -1.67 12.88 -7.34
CA ALA A 101 -1.19 12.07 -6.24
C ALA A 101 -1.72 10.64 -6.39
N PHE A 102 -0.88 9.67 -6.03
CA PHE A 102 -1.20 8.27 -5.90
C PHE A 102 -1.46 7.98 -4.42
N LEU A 103 -2.60 7.37 -4.11
CA LEU A 103 -2.99 7.06 -2.74
C LEU A 103 -3.15 5.55 -2.60
N ASP A 104 -2.50 4.99 -1.59
CA ASP A 104 -2.68 3.60 -1.18
C ASP A 104 -2.85 3.55 0.34
N VAL A 105 -3.79 2.74 0.83
CA VAL A 105 -4.12 2.67 2.25
C VAL A 105 -4.17 1.22 2.70
N GLU A 106 -3.41 0.91 3.75
CA GLU A 106 -3.49 -0.39 4.40
C GLU A 106 -4.35 -0.28 5.65
N THR A 107 -5.29 -1.21 5.76
CA THR A 107 -6.28 -1.20 6.83
C THR A 107 -6.23 -2.47 7.65
N THR A 108 -6.50 -2.34 8.95
CA THR A 108 -6.65 -3.47 9.86
C THR A 108 -8.07 -3.54 10.38
N GLY A 109 -8.66 -4.73 10.35
CA GLY A 109 -9.98 -4.99 10.88
C GLY A 109 -9.91 -5.46 12.33
N LEU A 110 -10.72 -4.87 13.20
CA LEU A 110 -10.89 -5.39 14.56
C LEU A 110 -11.78 -6.64 14.54
N ALA A 111 -11.39 -7.68 15.29
CA ALA A 111 -12.18 -8.88 15.44
C ALA A 111 -13.59 -8.52 15.98
N GLY A 112 -14.64 -8.96 15.30
CA GLY A 112 -16.03 -8.68 15.69
C GLY A 112 -16.73 -7.56 14.91
N GLY A 113 -16.08 -6.95 13.91
CA GLY A 113 -16.72 -5.97 13.01
C GLY A 113 -16.89 -4.58 13.61
N THR A 114 -16.13 -4.26 14.65
CA THR A 114 -16.23 -3.03 15.45
C THR A 114 -15.46 -1.84 14.87
N GLY A 115 -14.82 -1.98 13.71
CA GLY A 115 -14.13 -0.90 13.01
C GLY A 115 -13.01 -1.41 12.10
N THR A 116 -12.72 -0.62 11.07
CA THR A 116 -11.57 -0.78 10.17
C THR A 116 -10.73 0.47 10.31
N TYR A 117 -9.47 0.32 10.73
CA TYR A 117 -8.55 1.44 10.93
C TYR A 117 -7.52 1.46 9.80
N ALA A 118 -7.26 2.64 9.24
CA ALA A 118 -6.08 2.83 8.38
C ALA A 118 -4.84 2.92 9.28
N PHE A 119 -3.94 1.95 9.17
CA PHE A 119 -2.70 1.96 9.96
C PHE A 119 -1.49 2.44 9.16
N LEU A 120 -1.60 2.47 7.83
CA LEU A 120 -0.60 3.02 6.92
C LEU A 120 -1.32 3.72 5.77
N VAL A 121 -0.93 4.97 5.49
CA VAL A 121 -1.32 5.70 4.27
C VAL A 121 -0.08 6.06 3.48
N GLY A 122 0.00 5.58 2.25
CA GLY A 122 1.04 5.90 1.28
C GLY A 122 0.54 6.95 0.31
N ILE A 123 1.32 8.01 0.12
CA ILE A 123 1.06 9.09 -0.83
C ILE A 123 2.27 9.20 -1.73
N GLY A 124 2.06 9.01 -3.04
CA GLY A 124 3.08 9.21 -4.06
C GLY A 124 2.76 10.42 -4.93
N TRP A 125 3.75 11.20 -5.34
CA TRP A 125 3.56 12.26 -6.34
C TRP A 125 4.86 12.50 -7.10
N PHE A 126 4.74 13.13 -8.27
CA PHE A 126 5.91 13.60 -9.00
C PHE A 126 6.20 15.05 -8.64
N GLU A 127 7.46 15.34 -8.33
CA GLU A 127 8.00 16.69 -8.35
C GLU A 127 9.02 16.73 -9.50
N GLU A 128 8.69 17.49 -10.54
CA GLU A 128 9.35 17.42 -11.84
C GLU A 128 9.38 15.99 -12.44
N ARG A 129 10.48 15.26 -12.23
CA ARG A 129 10.67 13.87 -12.69
C ARG A 129 11.10 12.93 -11.57
N ASP A 130 11.26 13.44 -10.37
CA ASP A 130 11.53 12.65 -9.18
C ASP A 130 10.19 12.19 -8.61
N PHE A 131 10.11 10.92 -8.19
CA PHE A 131 8.92 10.37 -7.57
C PHE A 131 9.09 10.37 -6.06
N HIS A 132 8.28 11.19 -5.39
CA HIS A 132 8.28 11.33 -3.95
C HIS A 132 7.23 10.40 -3.37
N VAL A 133 7.59 9.72 -2.29
CA VAL A 133 6.68 8.86 -1.53
C VAL A 133 6.72 9.28 -0.08
N ARG A 134 5.54 9.59 0.46
CA ARG A 134 5.31 9.77 1.89
C ARG A 134 4.51 8.61 2.42
N GLN A 135 4.96 8.00 3.50
CA GLN A 135 4.21 6.99 4.23
C GLN A 135 3.94 7.49 5.65
N LEU A 136 2.67 7.46 6.02
CA LEU A 136 2.19 7.81 7.35
C LEU A 136 1.82 6.54 8.08
N PHE A 137 2.40 6.31 9.26
CA PHE A 137 2.13 5.14 10.09
C PHE A 137 1.46 5.53 11.40
N MET A 138 0.45 4.74 11.76
CA MET A 138 -0.21 4.78 13.05
C MET A 138 0.59 3.91 14.03
N ARG A 139 0.89 4.40 15.24
CA ARG A 139 1.57 3.61 16.29
C ARG A 139 0.57 3.01 17.27
N ASP A 140 -0.55 3.69 17.49
CA ASP A 140 -1.65 3.27 18.34
C ASP A 140 -3.01 3.58 17.69
N PHE A 141 -4.04 2.77 17.95
CA PHE A 141 -5.40 2.97 17.39
C PHE A 141 -6.00 4.35 17.65
N THR A 142 -5.57 5.03 18.72
CA THR A 142 -6.00 6.40 19.03
C THR A 142 -5.45 7.45 18.07
N GLU A 143 -4.41 7.13 17.30
CA GLU A 143 -3.68 8.05 16.42
C GLU A 143 -4.22 8.07 14.98
N GLU A 144 -5.29 7.33 14.64
CA GLU A 144 -5.86 7.33 13.27
C GLU A 144 -6.19 8.75 12.78
N ARG A 145 -6.70 9.61 13.66
CA ARG A 145 -7.00 11.01 13.32
C ARG A 145 -5.75 11.85 13.05
N ALA A 146 -4.64 11.55 13.71
CA ALA A 146 -3.38 12.22 13.43
C ALA A 146 -2.92 11.90 12.00
N LEU A 147 -3.02 10.63 11.63
CA LEU A 147 -2.60 10.10 10.33
C LEU A 147 -3.32 10.78 9.15
N VAL A 148 -4.64 10.98 9.23
CA VAL A 148 -5.43 11.56 8.14
C VAL A 148 -5.50 13.09 8.12
N SER A 149 -4.74 13.77 9.00
CA SER A 149 -4.79 15.22 9.18
C SER A 149 -3.58 15.99 8.62
N LEU A 150 -2.58 15.25 8.14
CA LEU A 150 -1.40 15.76 7.43
C LEU A 150 -1.66 15.86 5.93
#